data_AF-H0T2U6-F1
#
_entry.id   AF-H0T2U6-F1
#
_cell.length_a   1.000
_cell.length_b   1.000
_cell.length_c   1.000
_cell.angle_alpha   90.00
_cell.angle_beta   90.00
_cell.angle_gamma   90.00
#
_symmetry.space_group_name_H-M   'P 1'
#
loop_
_entity.id
_entity.type
_entity.pdbx_description
1 polymer ?
#
loop_
_entity_poly.entity_id
_entity_poly.type
_entity_poly.pdbx_seq_one_letter_code
_entity_poly.pdbx_strand_id
1 'polypeptide(L)'
;MSDDIDEAIDWQGHEISCSGCAHEQLSAAGGCKLRHACVQDRYARRIDRFFNWNPALANDYVRHPHFEVRAIAAKHASPFYLPPLLDDPEETVRWNAARRLPKRLVLRLRHDPHREVRIRIATVLDPEDLMPMMMDDDYYVRLVVARRIVPSVLGRMMGDPEAEVRRVVARRIPSDWLLGMISDPDARVRLEIAERLAPDLLTAMRRDADWRVRHEVASRIPLGELAELARDEDPLVQEMARGRLENRSGAAMEKPA
;
A
#
# COMPACT_ATOMS: atom_id res chain seq x y z
N MET A 1 -7.56 -26.39 -11.65
CA MET A 1 -8.57 -26.86 -10.67
C MET A 1 -9.53 -25.70 -10.49
N SER A 2 -10.81 -25.88 -10.78
CA SER A 2 -11.77 -24.78 -10.75
C SER A 2 -12.08 -24.45 -9.29
N ASP A 3 -11.74 -23.24 -8.83
CA ASP A 3 -12.16 -22.68 -7.54
C ASP A 3 -13.69 -22.41 -7.47
N ASP A 4 -14.46 -22.78 -8.51
CA ASP A 4 -15.90 -22.59 -8.50
C ASP A 4 -16.54 -23.63 -7.57
N ILE A 5 -17.10 -23.11 -6.48
CA ILE A 5 -18.05 -23.77 -5.59
C ILE A 5 -19.15 -24.44 -6.45
N ASP A 6 -19.67 -25.62 -6.08
CA ASP A 6 -20.72 -26.29 -6.86
C ASP A 6 -22.14 -26.05 -6.33
N GLU A 7 -22.29 -25.52 -5.11
CA GLU A 7 -23.58 -25.08 -4.57
C GLU A 7 -24.02 -23.72 -5.17
N ALA A 8 -25.32 -23.49 -5.29
CA ALA A 8 -25.93 -22.21 -5.68
C ALA A 8 -26.85 -21.75 -4.56
N ILE A 9 -26.31 -20.96 -3.63
CA ILE A 9 -27.00 -20.53 -2.42
C ILE A 9 -27.01 -18.99 -2.38
N ASP A 10 -28.15 -18.40 -2.01
CA ASP A 10 -28.30 -16.97 -1.85
C ASP A 10 -27.69 -16.46 -0.53
N TRP A 11 -27.71 -15.14 -0.33
CA TRP A 11 -27.14 -14.51 0.87
C TRP A 11 -27.96 -14.77 2.15
N GLN A 12 -29.14 -15.37 2.03
CA GLN A 12 -29.98 -15.80 3.15
C GLN A 12 -29.79 -17.29 3.48
N GLY A 13 -29.05 -18.03 2.65
CA GLY A 13 -28.80 -19.45 2.84
C GLY A 13 -29.76 -20.38 2.09
N HIS A 14 -30.60 -19.86 1.18
CA HIS A 14 -31.54 -20.66 0.40
C HIS A 14 -30.95 -21.07 -0.95
N GLU A 15 -31.37 -22.23 -1.46
CA GLU A 15 -31.01 -22.66 -2.82
C GLU A 15 -31.60 -21.71 -3.87
N ILE A 16 -30.76 -21.36 -4.84
CA ILE A 16 -31.14 -20.47 -5.93
C ILE A 16 -31.80 -21.29 -7.05
N SER A 17 -33.01 -20.89 -7.41
CA SER A 17 -33.72 -21.40 -8.59
C SER A 17 -33.80 -20.33 -9.67
N CYS A 18 -33.54 -20.73 -10.92
CA CYS A 18 -33.81 -19.87 -12.08
C CYS A 18 -35.30 -19.78 -12.40
N SER A 19 -36.11 -20.75 -11.95
CA SER A 19 -37.55 -20.76 -12.21
C SER A 19 -38.24 -19.61 -11.47
N GLY A 20 -38.94 -18.74 -12.21
CA GLY A 20 -39.60 -17.55 -11.64
C GLY A 20 -38.65 -16.41 -11.24
N CYS A 21 -37.37 -16.48 -11.62
CA CYS A 21 -36.43 -15.40 -11.39
C CYS A 21 -36.78 -14.19 -12.27
N ALA A 22 -36.64 -12.97 -11.74
CA ALA A 22 -36.82 -11.73 -12.51
C ALA A 22 -35.92 -11.64 -13.76
N HIS A 23 -34.84 -12.43 -13.81
CA HIS A 23 -33.88 -12.51 -14.91
C HIS A 23 -34.06 -13.74 -15.81
N GLU A 24 -35.22 -14.39 -15.83
CA GLU A 24 -35.46 -15.59 -16.65
C GLU A 24 -35.20 -15.32 -18.15
N GLN A 25 -35.68 -14.20 -18.68
CA GLN A 25 -35.44 -13.79 -20.07
C GLN A 25 -33.96 -13.51 -20.33
N LEU A 26 -33.28 -12.89 -19.36
CA LEU A 26 -31.85 -12.62 -19.45
C LEU A 26 -31.03 -13.92 -19.44
N SER A 27 -31.41 -14.88 -18.61
CA SER A 27 -30.83 -16.22 -18.57
C SER A 27 -31.01 -16.94 -19.91
N ALA A 28 -32.20 -16.87 -20.51
CA ALA A 28 -32.48 -17.48 -21.81
C ALA A 28 -31.63 -16.89 -22.94
N ALA A 29 -31.29 -15.60 -22.85
CA ALA A 29 -30.38 -14.90 -23.75
C ALA A 29 -28.88 -15.13 -23.43
N GLY A 30 -28.54 -15.93 -22.43
CA GLY A 30 -27.16 -16.19 -22.00
C GLY A 30 -26.53 -15.09 -21.15
N GLY A 31 -27.31 -14.11 -20.68
CA GLY A 31 -26.85 -13.01 -19.84
C GLY A 31 -26.61 -13.40 -18.37
N CYS A 32 -27.00 -14.58 -17.92
CA CYS A 32 -26.60 -15.13 -16.62
C CYS A 32 -26.58 -16.67 -16.65
N LYS A 33 -25.91 -17.29 -15.68
CA LYS A 33 -25.80 -18.75 -15.57
C LYS A 33 -25.66 -19.19 -14.12
N LEU A 34 -26.53 -20.08 -13.65
CA LEU A 34 -26.47 -20.65 -12.31
C LEU A 34 -25.09 -21.26 -12.01
N ARG A 35 -24.59 -21.10 -10.78
CA ARG A 35 -23.24 -21.51 -10.31
C ARG A 35 -22.07 -20.81 -10.99
N HIS A 36 -22.31 -19.90 -11.93
CA HIS A 36 -21.26 -19.21 -12.66
C HIS A 36 -21.40 -17.69 -12.63
N ALA A 37 -22.51 -17.13 -13.08
CA ALA A 37 -22.79 -15.69 -13.07
C ALA A 37 -24.24 -15.45 -12.64
N CYS A 38 -24.46 -15.08 -11.39
CA CYS A 38 -25.79 -14.86 -10.83
C CYS A 38 -25.76 -13.74 -9.79
N VAL A 39 -26.68 -12.79 -9.90
CA VAL A 39 -26.81 -11.66 -8.95
C VAL A 39 -27.39 -12.07 -7.60
N GLN A 40 -28.14 -13.17 -7.57
CA GLN A 40 -28.77 -13.68 -6.35
C GLN A 40 -27.79 -14.52 -5.52
N ASP A 41 -26.59 -14.79 -6.02
CA ASP A 41 -25.61 -15.64 -5.38
C ASP A 41 -24.95 -14.96 -4.18
N ARG A 42 -24.63 -15.74 -3.13
CA ARG A 42 -23.80 -15.25 -2.03
C ARG A 42 -22.32 -15.16 -2.37
N TYR A 43 -21.87 -15.79 -3.46
CA TYR A 43 -20.46 -15.77 -3.81
C TYR A 43 -20.13 -14.55 -4.66
N ALA A 44 -19.43 -13.58 -4.06
CA ALA A 44 -19.01 -12.33 -4.70
C ALA A 44 -18.44 -12.48 -6.12
N ARG A 45 -17.65 -13.53 -6.43
CA ARG A 45 -17.11 -13.73 -7.79
C ARG A 45 -18.20 -13.98 -8.84
N ARG A 46 -19.31 -14.64 -8.48
CA ARG A 46 -20.43 -14.90 -9.38
C ARG A 46 -21.28 -13.65 -9.60
N ILE A 47 -21.45 -12.84 -8.55
CA ILE A 47 -22.09 -11.52 -8.65
C ILE A 47 -21.25 -10.60 -9.55
N ASP A 48 -19.93 -10.61 -9.38
CA ASP A 48 -18.99 -9.82 -10.20
C ASP A 48 -19.07 -10.24 -11.67
N ARG A 49 -19.05 -11.55 -11.97
CA ARG A 49 -19.29 -12.04 -13.34
C ARG A 49 -20.64 -11.61 -13.89
N PHE A 50 -21.71 -11.63 -13.09
CA PHE A 50 -23.02 -11.16 -13.52
C PHE A 50 -23.01 -9.69 -13.95
N PHE A 51 -22.41 -8.78 -13.17
CA PHE A 51 -22.36 -7.36 -13.55
C PHE A 51 -21.33 -7.06 -14.64
N ASN A 52 -20.28 -7.87 -14.78
CA ASN A 52 -19.38 -7.81 -15.94
C ASN A 52 -20.12 -8.13 -17.24
N TRP A 53 -21.06 -9.08 -17.22
CA TRP A 53 -21.89 -9.41 -18.38
C TRP A 53 -23.00 -8.38 -18.60
N ASN A 54 -23.54 -7.81 -17.51
CA ASN A 54 -24.72 -6.94 -17.56
C ASN A 54 -24.52 -5.60 -16.83
N PRO A 55 -23.55 -4.76 -17.26
CA PRO A 55 -23.24 -3.52 -16.54
C PRO A 55 -24.41 -2.53 -16.51
N ALA A 56 -25.30 -2.59 -17.50
CA ALA A 56 -26.49 -1.73 -17.58
C ALA A 56 -27.48 -1.93 -16.43
N LEU A 57 -27.51 -3.12 -15.81
CA LEU A 57 -28.41 -3.44 -14.70
C LEU A 57 -27.92 -2.87 -13.36
N ALA A 58 -26.66 -2.45 -13.26
CA ALA A 58 -26.04 -2.12 -11.98
C ALA A 58 -26.75 -0.99 -11.23
N ASN A 59 -27.37 -0.03 -11.92
CA ASN A 59 -28.11 1.07 -11.29
C ASN A 59 -29.27 0.55 -10.43
N ASP A 60 -29.94 -0.50 -10.85
CA ASP A 60 -31.11 -1.06 -10.15
C ASP A 60 -30.70 -1.82 -8.88
N TYR A 61 -29.43 -2.21 -8.78
CA TYR A 61 -28.88 -3.04 -7.72
C TYR A 61 -28.10 -2.28 -6.64
N VAL A 62 -27.90 -0.97 -6.78
CA VAL A 62 -27.24 -0.15 -5.73
C VAL A 62 -28.04 -0.07 -4.44
N ARG A 63 -29.34 -0.45 -4.44
CA ARG A 63 -30.19 -0.51 -3.23
C ARG A 63 -30.52 -1.92 -2.80
N HIS A 64 -29.80 -2.92 -3.31
CA HIS A 64 -30.06 -4.32 -3.02
C HIS A 64 -29.88 -4.63 -1.52
N PRO A 65 -30.69 -5.51 -0.89
CA PRO A 65 -30.55 -5.84 0.52
C PRO A 65 -29.18 -6.45 0.86
N HIS A 66 -28.66 -7.30 -0.02
CA HIS A 66 -27.32 -7.88 0.12
C HIS A 66 -26.23 -6.85 -0.21
N PHE A 67 -25.31 -6.62 0.73
CA PHE A 67 -24.28 -5.61 0.59
C PHE A 67 -23.25 -5.95 -0.49
N GLU A 68 -22.89 -7.22 -0.70
CA GLU A 68 -21.94 -7.58 -1.76
C GLU A 68 -22.48 -7.22 -3.14
N VAL A 69 -23.79 -7.38 -3.34
CA VAL A 69 -24.47 -6.95 -4.57
C VAL A 69 -24.38 -5.44 -4.72
N ARG A 70 -24.62 -4.64 -3.66
CA ARG A 70 -24.45 -3.18 -3.72
C ARG A 70 -23.00 -2.80 -4.01
N ALA A 71 -22.04 -3.42 -3.34
CA ALA A 71 -20.61 -3.14 -3.48
C ALA A 71 -20.10 -3.45 -4.89
N ILE A 72 -20.53 -4.56 -5.47
CA ILE A 72 -20.14 -4.96 -6.83
C ILE A 72 -20.90 -4.12 -7.86
N ALA A 73 -22.20 -3.89 -7.67
CA ALA A 73 -22.98 -2.99 -8.53
C ALA A 73 -22.35 -1.59 -8.59
N ALA A 74 -21.82 -1.08 -7.48
CA ALA A 74 -21.13 0.21 -7.42
C ALA A 74 -19.92 0.31 -8.37
N LYS A 75 -19.30 -0.80 -8.78
CA LYS A 75 -18.21 -0.83 -9.77
C LYS A 75 -18.69 -0.53 -11.19
N HIS A 76 -19.96 -0.77 -11.50
CA HIS A 76 -20.54 -0.64 -12.84
C HIS A 76 -21.58 0.48 -12.95
N ALA A 77 -22.34 0.74 -11.88
CA ALA A 77 -23.43 1.71 -11.85
C ALA A 77 -22.99 3.11 -12.28
N SER A 78 -23.90 3.90 -12.84
CA SER A 78 -23.61 5.29 -13.18
C SER A 78 -23.17 6.07 -11.93
N PRO A 79 -22.11 6.91 -12.00
CA PRO A 79 -21.65 7.71 -10.87
C PRO A 79 -22.73 8.58 -10.22
N PHE A 80 -23.83 8.89 -10.92
CA PHE A 80 -24.96 9.64 -10.36
C PHE A 80 -25.73 8.88 -9.27
N TYR A 81 -25.66 7.55 -9.23
CA TYR A 81 -26.32 6.71 -8.21
C TYR A 81 -25.44 6.39 -7.01
N LEU A 82 -24.14 6.68 -7.10
CA LEU A 82 -23.17 6.32 -6.06
C LEU A 82 -23.12 7.23 -4.83
N PRO A 83 -23.47 8.55 -4.85
CA PRO A 83 -23.32 9.41 -3.68
C PRO A 83 -24.02 8.90 -2.40
N PRO A 84 -25.26 8.35 -2.45
CA PRO A 84 -25.88 7.77 -1.26
C PRO A 84 -25.11 6.59 -0.66
N LEU A 85 -24.35 5.85 -1.48
CA LEU A 85 -23.56 4.71 -1.02
C LEU A 85 -22.35 5.11 -0.18
N LEU A 86 -21.99 6.40 -0.14
CA LEU A 86 -20.96 6.88 0.79
C LEU A 86 -21.41 6.85 2.25
N ASP A 87 -22.71 6.73 2.51
CA ASP A 87 -23.31 6.59 3.83
C ASP A 87 -23.85 5.16 4.08
N ASP A 88 -23.48 4.18 3.23
CA ASP A 88 -23.88 2.78 3.40
C ASP A 88 -23.37 2.22 4.74
N PRO A 89 -24.14 1.39 5.46
CA PRO A 89 -23.67 0.76 6.69
C PRO A 89 -22.39 -0.05 6.49
N GLU A 90 -22.24 -0.69 5.33
CA GLU A 90 -21.16 -1.61 5.05
C GLU A 90 -19.96 -0.89 4.44
N GLU A 91 -18.81 -1.00 5.11
CA GLU A 91 -17.57 -0.32 4.72
C GLU A 91 -17.16 -0.71 3.29
N THR A 92 -17.44 -1.95 2.90
CA THR A 92 -17.13 -2.47 1.58
C THR A 92 -17.91 -1.78 0.47
N VAL A 93 -19.15 -1.40 0.73
CA VAL A 93 -19.96 -0.62 -0.22
C VAL A 93 -19.42 0.81 -0.31
N ARG A 94 -19.14 1.44 0.84
CA ARG A 94 -18.62 2.82 0.90
C ARG A 94 -17.35 3.00 0.06
N TRP A 95 -16.35 2.12 0.24
CA TRP A 95 -15.10 2.26 -0.51
C TRP A 95 -15.23 1.89 -2.00
N ASN A 96 -16.10 0.96 -2.39
CA ASN A 96 -16.35 0.67 -3.81
C ASN A 96 -17.01 1.85 -4.52
N ALA A 97 -17.98 2.52 -3.87
CA ALA A 97 -18.60 3.72 -4.39
C ALA A 97 -17.59 4.88 -4.52
N ALA A 98 -16.76 5.09 -3.50
CA ALA A 98 -15.80 6.18 -3.46
C ALA A 98 -14.80 6.16 -4.64
N ARG A 99 -14.37 4.97 -5.08
CA ARG A 99 -13.40 4.81 -6.19
C ARG A 99 -13.84 5.46 -7.51
N ARG A 100 -15.13 5.71 -7.70
CA ARG A 100 -15.71 6.22 -8.96
C ARG A 100 -16.37 7.60 -8.80
N LEU A 101 -16.28 8.20 -7.62
CA LEU A 101 -16.85 9.50 -7.33
C LEU A 101 -15.78 10.61 -7.40
N PRO A 102 -16.18 11.86 -7.73
CA PRO A 102 -15.29 13.01 -7.65
C PRO A 102 -14.68 13.19 -6.25
N LYS A 103 -13.41 13.62 -6.21
CA LYS A 103 -12.62 13.78 -4.96
C LYS A 103 -13.34 14.60 -3.88
N ARG A 104 -14.00 15.69 -4.28
CA ARG A 104 -14.80 16.54 -3.37
C ARG A 104 -15.86 15.79 -2.56
N LEU A 105 -16.43 14.70 -3.10
CA LEU A 105 -17.45 13.92 -2.41
C LEU A 105 -16.82 12.90 -1.46
N VAL A 106 -15.68 12.31 -1.84
CA VAL A 106 -15.03 11.25 -1.07
C VAL A 106 -14.10 11.78 0.00
N LEU A 107 -13.74 13.07 -0.04
CA LEU A 107 -12.85 13.71 0.94
C LEU A 107 -13.33 13.51 2.38
N ARG A 108 -14.65 13.50 2.62
CA ARG A 108 -15.22 13.24 3.96
C ARG A 108 -14.86 11.86 4.52
N LEU A 109 -14.65 10.87 3.66
CA LEU A 109 -14.33 9.48 4.04
C LEU A 109 -12.91 9.31 4.57
N ARG A 110 -12.09 10.36 4.54
CA ARG A 110 -10.82 10.37 5.28
C ARG A 110 -11.01 10.24 6.80
N HIS A 111 -12.21 10.55 7.31
CA HIS A 111 -12.60 10.38 8.71
C HIS A 111 -13.62 9.23 8.87
N ASP A 112 -13.69 8.30 7.91
CA ASP A 112 -14.59 7.15 8.03
C ASP A 112 -14.25 6.36 9.30
N PRO A 113 -15.24 5.90 10.08
CA PRO A 113 -14.99 5.13 11.30
C PRO A 113 -14.21 3.84 11.01
N HIS A 114 -14.38 3.25 9.82
CA HIS A 114 -13.74 2.00 9.47
C HIS A 114 -12.35 2.23 8.85
N ARG A 115 -11.32 1.64 9.47
CA ARG A 115 -9.93 1.75 9.03
C ARG A 115 -9.72 1.39 7.56
N GLU A 116 -10.38 0.34 7.07
CA GLU A 116 -10.23 -0.12 5.67
C GLU A 116 -10.71 0.95 4.68
N VAL A 117 -11.77 1.71 5.01
CA VAL A 117 -12.22 2.81 4.15
C VAL A 117 -11.15 3.89 4.15
N ARG A 118 -10.65 4.32 5.33
CA ARG A 118 -9.59 5.33 5.40
C ARG A 118 -8.33 4.91 4.62
N ILE A 119 -7.93 3.64 4.70
CA ILE A 119 -6.82 3.06 3.92
C ILE A 119 -7.08 3.20 2.42
N ARG A 120 -8.27 2.79 1.94
CA ARG A 120 -8.63 2.85 0.52
C ARG A 120 -8.77 4.30 0.03
N ILE A 121 -9.30 5.18 0.85
CA ILE A 121 -9.43 6.61 0.52
C ILE A 121 -8.04 7.25 0.46
N ALA A 122 -7.15 6.91 1.39
CA ALA A 122 -5.76 7.35 1.37
C ALA A 122 -4.99 6.85 0.13
N THR A 123 -5.47 5.89 -0.65
CA THR A 123 -4.88 5.52 -1.96
C THR A 123 -5.47 6.28 -3.15
N VAL A 124 -6.66 6.88 -2.99
CA VAL A 124 -7.37 7.58 -4.09
C VAL A 124 -7.26 9.10 -4.00
N LEU A 125 -7.15 9.68 -2.79
CA LEU A 125 -7.01 11.12 -2.60
C LEU A 125 -5.74 11.68 -3.24
N ASP A 126 -5.74 12.96 -3.57
CA ASP A 126 -4.51 13.64 -4.02
C ASP A 126 -3.53 13.82 -2.86
N PRO A 127 -2.21 13.91 -3.14
CA PRO A 127 -1.20 14.08 -2.11
C PRO A 127 -1.47 15.27 -1.17
N GLU A 128 -2.03 16.37 -1.68
CA GLU A 128 -2.34 17.57 -0.88
C GLU A 128 -3.45 17.31 0.15
N ASP A 129 -4.39 16.43 -0.18
CA ASP A 129 -5.53 16.07 0.67
C ASP A 129 -5.16 15.06 1.78
N LEU A 130 -3.97 14.45 1.71
CA LEU A 130 -3.50 13.46 2.69
C LEU A 130 -2.95 14.09 3.98
N MET A 131 -2.65 15.39 4.00
CA MET A 131 -2.05 16.07 5.14
C MET A 131 -2.81 15.81 6.46
N PRO A 132 -4.16 15.84 6.51
CA PRO A 132 -4.89 15.58 7.75
C PRO A 132 -4.87 14.12 8.20
N MET A 133 -4.51 13.19 7.33
CA MET A 133 -4.42 11.76 7.61
C MET A 133 -3.03 11.34 8.13
N MET A 134 -2.05 12.27 8.19
CA MET A 134 -0.71 11.98 8.72
C MET A 134 -0.72 11.59 10.19
N MET A 135 -1.77 11.99 10.93
CA MET A 135 -1.97 11.69 12.35
C MET A 135 -3.11 10.71 12.58
N ASP A 136 -3.48 9.91 11.57
CA ASP A 136 -4.51 8.87 11.74
C ASP A 136 -4.12 7.91 12.87
N ASP A 137 -5.09 7.50 13.67
CA ASP A 137 -4.87 6.56 14.78
C ASP A 137 -4.31 5.22 14.27
N ASP A 138 -4.69 4.81 13.06
CA ASP A 138 -4.22 3.57 12.46
C ASP A 138 -2.88 3.74 11.75
N TYR A 139 -1.87 3.00 12.20
CA TYR A 139 -0.52 3.10 11.63
C TYR A 139 -0.48 2.72 10.14
N TYR A 140 -1.38 1.86 9.66
CA TYR A 140 -1.38 1.45 8.26
C TYR A 140 -1.94 2.57 7.37
N VAL A 141 -2.89 3.36 7.88
CA VAL A 141 -3.31 4.60 7.20
C VAL A 141 -2.11 5.56 7.12
N ARG A 142 -1.41 5.81 8.24
CA ARG A 142 -0.21 6.65 8.25
C ARG A 142 0.87 6.13 7.30
N LEU A 143 1.05 4.82 7.20
CA LEU A 143 1.98 4.18 6.28
C LEU A 143 1.60 4.44 4.81
N VAL A 144 0.32 4.32 4.45
CA VAL A 144 -0.17 4.64 3.10
C VAL A 144 0.03 6.12 2.79
N VAL A 145 -0.24 7.00 3.76
CA VAL A 145 0.02 8.45 3.64
C VAL A 145 1.51 8.72 3.42
N ALA A 146 2.39 8.14 4.25
CA ALA A 146 3.83 8.30 4.15
C ALA A 146 4.41 7.81 2.81
N ARG A 147 3.74 6.88 2.11
CA ARG A 147 4.12 6.41 0.77
C ARG A 147 3.73 7.38 -0.35
N ARG A 148 2.71 8.21 -0.15
CA ARG A 148 2.08 9.00 -1.23
C ARG A 148 2.26 10.50 -1.08
N ILE A 149 2.28 11.02 0.14
CA ILE A 149 2.35 12.46 0.39
C ILE A 149 3.65 13.06 -0.17
N VAL A 150 3.64 14.34 -0.52
CA VAL A 150 4.80 14.99 -1.15
C VAL A 150 6.02 14.95 -0.21
N PRO A 151 7.24 14.70 -0.72
CA PRO A 151 8.44 14.59 0.13
C PRO A 151 8.68 15.79 1.07
N SER A 152 8.37 17.00 0.63
CA SER A 152 8.60 18.25 1.38
C SER A 152 7.80 18.36 2.68
N VAL A 153 6.77 17.54 2.90
CA VAL A 153 5.98 17.54 4.15
C VAL A 153 6.22 16.31 5.02
N LEU A 154 6.95 15.30 4.52
CA LEU A 154 7.23 14.05 5.25
C LEU A 154 8.01 14.25 6.55
N GLY A 155 8.67 15.40 6.72
CA GLY A 155 9.39 15.75 7.94
C GLY A 155 8.51 15.67 9.19
N ARG A 156 7.20 15.89 9.07
CA ARG A 156 6.24 15.78 10.18
C ARG A 156 6.02 14.33 10.65
N MET A 157 6.45 13.33 9.86
CA MET A 157 6.29 11.90 10.16
C MET A 157 7.62 11.23 10.56
N MET A 158 8.73 11.98 10.66
CA MET A 158 10.04 11.43 11.06
C MET A 158 10.01 10.80 12.46
N GLY A 159 9.14 11.29 13.35
CA GLY A 159 8.93 10.78 14.69
C GLY A 159 7.71 9.86 14.84
N ASP A 160 7.19 9.28 13.75
CA ASP A 160 6.05 8.35 13.85
C ASP A 160 6.37 7.21 14.84
N PRO A 161 5.47 6.81 15.73
CA PRO A 161 5.74 5.72 16.68
C PRO A 161 6.07 4.40 15.98
N GLU A 162 5.56 4.17 14.76
CA GLU A 162 5.75 2.93 14.03
C GLU A 162 7.02 2.95 13.16
N ALA A 163 7.91 1.98 13.37
CA ALA A 163 9.17 1.88 12.64
C ALA A 163 8.97 1.67 11.14
N GLU A 164 7.92 0.95 10.73
CA GLU A 164 7.58 0.76 9.32
C GLU A 164 7.24 2.11 8.62
N VAL A 165 6.54 3.01 9.33
CA VAL A 165 6.25 4.36 8.83
C VAL A 165 7.53 5.17 8.73
N ARG A 166 8.35 5.19 9.80
CA ARG A 166 9.65 5.89 9.80
C ARG A 166 10.59 5.38 8.72
N ARG A 167 10.57 4.08 8.37
CA ARG A 167 11.36 3.54 7.26
C ARG A 167 10.93 4.09 5.91
N VAL A 168 9.62 4.17 5.65
CA VAL A 168 9.09 4.80 4.43
C VAL A 168 9.43 6.29 4.38
N VAL A 169 9.39 6.98 5.52
CA VAL A 169 9.81 8.39 5.64
C VAL A 169 11.29 8.52 5.28
N ALA A 170 12.16 7.72 5.92
CA ALA A 170 13.59 7.69 5.66
C ALA A 170 13.93 7.40 4.19
N ARG A 171 13.11 6.62 3.49
CA ARG A 171 13.27 6.36 2.04
C ARG A 171 12.98 7.59 1.16
N ARG A 172 12.06 8.46 1.59
CA ARG A 172 11.44 9.47 0.73
C ARG A 172 11.76 10.92 1.09
N ILE A 173 12.16 11.22 2.32
CA ILE A 173 12.48 12.60 2.72
C ILE A 173 13.63 13.19 1.89
N PRO A 174 13.70 14.52 1.72
CA PRO A 174 14.89 15.18 1.18
C PRO A 174 16.18 14.73 1.88
N SER A 175 17.27 14.58 1.12
CA SER A 175 18.52 14.01 1.62
C SER A 175 19.15 14.83 2.75
N ASP A 176 18.96 16.14 2.75
CA ASP A 176 19.40 17.07 3.78
C ASP A 176 18.71 16.84 5.14
N TRP A 177 17.57 16.13 5.18
CA TRP A 177 16.84 15.83 6.41
C TRP A 177 17.20 14.48 7.02
N LEU A 178 17.92 13.61 6.29
CA LEU A 178 18.29 12.27 6.73
C LEU A 178 19.08 12.26 8.05
N LEU A 179 19.95 13.26 8.24
CA LEU A 179 20.73 13.40 9.47
C LEU A 179 19.84 13.52 10.73
N GLY A 180 18.62 14.05 10.59
CA GLY A 180 17.66 14.14 11.70
C GLY A 180 17.09 12.79 12.16
N MET A 181 17.30 11.70 11.41
CA MET A 181 16.85 10.35 11.76
C MET A 181 18.01 9.39 12.03
N ILE A 182 19.27 9.86 12.00
CA ILE A 182 20.47 8.99 12.03
C ILE A 182 20.55 8.09 13.27
N SER A 183 19.92 8.52 14.37
CA SER A 183 19.85 7.80 15.64
C SER A 183 18.51 7.09 15.86
N ASP A 184 17.76 6.75 14.79
CA ASP A 184 16.50 6.02 14.91
C ASP A 184 16.71 4.72 15.72
N PRO A 185 15.81 4.38 16.65
CA PRO A 185 15.95 3.15 17.44
C PRO A 185 15.92 1.87 16.59
N ASP A 186 15.21 1.85 15.44
CA ASP A 186 15.12 0.67 14.58
C ASP A 186 16.28 0.64 13.55
N ALA A 187 17.06 -0.44 13.58
CA ALA A 187 18.21 -0.63 12.70
C ALA A 187 17.84 -0.65 11.20
N ARG A 188 16.62 -1.08 10.84
CA ARG A 188 16.14 -1.05 9.44
C ARG A 188 15.88 0.37 8.95
N VAL A 189 15.50 1.27 9.85
CA VAL A 189 15.38 2.70 9.52
C VAL A 189 16.76 3.31 9.34
N ARG A 190 17.70 3.02 10.26
CA ARG A 190 19.11 3.45 10.12
C ARG A 190 19.77 2.91 8.86
N LEU A 191 19.47 1.68 8.47
CA LEU A 191 19.97 1.12 7.21
C LEU A 191 19.44 1.88 5.99
N GLU A 192 18.15 2.19 5.93
CA GLU A 192 17.56 3.01 4.86
C GLU A 192 18.21 4.40 4.78
N ILE A 193 18.60 4.97 5.92
CA ILE A 193 19.33 6.23 5.99
C ILE A 193 20.75 6.08 5.43
N ALA A 194 21.48 5.04 5.85
CA ALA A 194 22.82 4.73 5.40
C ALA A 194 22.87 4.53 3.87
N GLU A 195 21.86 3.84 3.31
CA GLU A 195 21.70 3.62 1.87
C GLU A 195 21.51 4.93 1.07
N ARG A 196 21.06 6.01 1.71
CA ARG A 196 20.78 7.29 1.03
C ARG A 196 21.77 8.40 1.33
N LEU A 197 22.49 8.33 2.46
CA LEU A 197 23.43 9.38 2.86
C LEU A 197 24.62 9.49 1.89
N ALA A 198 25.08 10.72 1.68
CA ALA A 198 26.30 10.97 0.94
C ALA A 198 27.50 10.31 1.66
N PRO A 199 28.50 9.79 0.92
CA PRO A 199 29.66 9.10 1.51
C PRO A 199 30.34 9.84 2.67
N ASP A 200 30.50 11.16 2.57
CA ASP A 200 31.18 11.96 3.60
C ASP A 200 30.39 12.05 4.92
N LEU A 201 29.06 12.01 4.84
CA LEU A 201 28.18 12.04 6.02
C LEU A 201 28.03 10.65 6.65
N LEU A 202 28.20 9.60 5.85
CA LEU A 202 28.01 8.21 6.25
C LEU A 202 29.02 7.76 7.33
N THR A 203 30.19 8.42 7.41
CA THR A 203 31.19 8.23 8.46
C THR A 203 30.61 8.37 9.87
N ALA A 204 29.58 9.19 10.06
CA ALA A 204 28.88 9.34 11.34
C ALA A 204 28.23 8.03 11.84
N MET A 205 27.96 7.08 10.94
CA MET A 205 27.32 5.79 11.25
C MET A 205 28.30 4.62 11.38
N ARG A 206 29.62 4.86 11.31
CA ARG A 206 30.64 3.79 11.30
C ARG A 206 30.70 2.92 12.56
N ARG A 207 30.09 3.37 13.66
CA ARG A 207 29.99 2.63 14.92
C ARG A 207 28.56 2.21 15.25
N ASP A 208 27.70 2.09 14.24
CA ASP A 208 26.33 1.62 14.43
C ASP A 208 26.34 0.24 15.11
N ALA A 209 25.38 0.01 16.00
CA ALA A 209 25.26 -1.27 16.70
C ALA A 209 24.91 -2.43 15.75
N ASP A 210 24.19 -2.17 14.64
CA ASP A 210 23.82 -3.19 13.67
C ASP A 210 24.89 -3.33 12.58
N TRP A 211 25.42 -4.54 12.44
CA TRP A 211 26.47 -4.84 11.47
C TRP A 211 26.04 -4.56 10.02
N ARG A 212 24.75 -4.65 9.68
CA ARG A 212 24.25 -4.36 8.32
C ARG A 212 24.42 -2.89 7.97
N VAL A 213 24.19 -2.01 8.95
CA VAL A 213 24.43 -0.58 8.80
C VAL A 213 25.93 -0.35 8.64
N ARG A 214 26.77 -0.95 9.49
CA ARG A 214 28.24 -0.83 9.36
C ARG A 214 28.78 -1.39 8.05
N HIS A 215 28.18 -2.44 7.51
CA HIS A 215 28.52 -3.00 6.20
C HIS A 215 28.21 -2.00 5.08
N GLU A 216 27.02 -1.38 5.11
CA GLU A 216 26.66 -0.33 4.15
C GLU A 216 27.57 0.90 4.28
N VAL A 217 27.98 1.25 5.50
CA VAL A 217 28.99 2.29 5.73
C VAL A 217 30.33 1.89 5.09
N ALA A 218 30.82 0.69 5.36
CA ALA A 218 32.07 0.16 4.82
C ALA A 218 32.08 0.14 3.29
N SER A 219 30.94 -0.09 2.64
CA SER A 219 30.84 -0.15 1.17
C SER A 219 31.06 1.21 0.50
N ARG A 220 30.85 2.33 1.20
CA ARG A 220 30.75 3.66 0.59
C ARG A 220 31.60 4.76 1.18
N ILE A 221 31.96 4.74 2.47
CA ILE A 221 32.71 5.85 3.07
C ILE A 221 34.06 6.10 2.36
N PRO A 222 34.64 7.30 2.48
CA PRO A 222 35.97 7.59 1.94
C PRO A 222 37.02 6.60 2.43
N LEU A 223 37.96 6.23 1.55
CA LEU A 223 38.96 5.19 1.84
C LEU A 223 39.84 5.52 3.05
N GLY A 224 40.05 6.82 3.36
CA GLY A 224 40.79 7.26 4.55
C GLY A 224 40.10 6.92 5.87
N GLU A 225 38.79 6.69 5.86
CA GLU A 225 37.97 6.42 7.05
C GLU A 225 37.74 4.91 7.28
N LEU A 226 38.16 4.04 6.36
CA LEU A 226 37.92 2.59 6.42
C LEU A 226 38.76 1.83 7.44
N ALA A 227 39.81 2.45 7.98
CA ALA A 227 40.79 1.76 8.81
C ALA A 227 40.19 1.12 10.07
N GLU A 228 39.16 1.73 10.67
CA GLU A 228 38.44 1.15 11.81
C GLU A 228 37.61 -0.07 11.37
N LEU A 229 36.86 0.03 10.26
CA LEU A 229 35.98 -1.03 9.76
C LEU A 229 36.74 -2.26 9.22
N ALA A 230 38.00 -2.10 8.79
CA ALA A 230 38.86 -3.23 8.43
C ALA A 230 39.23 -4.15 9.63
N ARG A 231 38.91 -3.71 10.85
CA ARG A 231 39.06 -4.43 12.12
C ARG A 231 37.71 -4.60 12.85
N ASP A 232 36.59 -4.44 12.15
CA ASP A 232 35.25 -4.62 12.72
C ASP A 232 35.10 -6.01 13.36
N GLU A 233 34.21 -6.17 14.33
CA GLU A 233 33.94 -7.50 14.91
C GLU A 233 33.23 -8.43 13.92
N ASP A 234 32.45 -7.88 12.98
CA ASP A 234 31.70 -8.65 12.01
C ASP A 234 32.56 -8.99 10.78
N PRO A 235 32.67 -10.28 10.40
CA PRO A 235 33.50 -10.70 9.27
C PRO A 235 33.10 -10.08 7.93
N LEU A 236 31.80 -9.86 7.68
CA LEU A 236 31.32 -9.29 6.40
C LEU A 236 31.71 -7.82 6.30
N VAL A 237 31.66 -7.09 7.42
CA VAL A 237 32.12 -5.70 7.49
C VAL A 237 33.63 -5.60 7.28
N GLN A 238 34.41 -6.46 7.94
CA GLN A 238 35.87 -6.53 7.72
C GLN A 238 36.23 -6.82 6.26
N GLU A 239 35.58 -7.83 5.66
CA GLU A 239 35.81 -8.24 4.28
C GLU A 239 35.53 -7.10 3.30
N MET A 240 34.37 -6.43 3.44
CA MET A 240 34.01 -5.28 2.61
C MET A 240 35.06 -4.16 2.72
N ALA A 241 35.46 -3.80 3.95
CA ALA A 241 36.42 -2.73 4.17
C ALA A 241 37.82 -3.07 3.63
N ARG A 242 38.32 -4.29 3.84
CA ARG A 242 39.62 -4.75 3.33
C ARG A 242 39.63 -4.82 1.81
N GLY A 243 38.58 -5.39 1.21
CA GLY A 243 38.45 -5.48 -0.25
C GLY A 243 38.54 -4.09 -0.91
N ARG A 244 37.91 -3.06 -0.33
CA ARG A 244 38.02 -1.69 -0.84
C ARG A 244 39.43 -1.09 -0.69
N LEU A 245 40.14 -1.39 0.40
CA LEU A 245 41.52 -0.92 0.62
C LEU A 245 42.50 -1.59 -0.36
N GLU A 246 42.34 -2.89 -0.61
CA GLU A 246 43.16 -3.66 -1.55
C GLU A 246 42.95 -3.21 -3.00
N ASN A 247 41.70 -3.02 -3.43
CA ASN A 247 41.37 -2.53 -4.77
C ASN A 247 41.98 -1.15 -5.08
N ARG A 248 42.08 -0.26 -4.09
CA ARG A 248 42.80 1.02 -4.24
C ARG A 248 44.29 0.82 -4.48
N SER A 249 44.87 -0.16 -3.78
CA SER A 249 46.31 -0.44 -3.83
C SER A 249 46.70 -1.05 -5.18
N GLY A 250 45.85 -1.93 -5.72
CA GLY A 250 45.99 -2.45 -7.10
C GLY A 250 45.87 -1.35 -8.16
N ALA A 251 44.85 -0.49 -8.06
CA ALA A 251 44.66 0.62 -9.02
C ALA A 251 45.76 1.69 -8.97
N ALA A 252 46.42 1.89 -7.82
CA ALA A 252 47.56 2.78 -7.69
C ALA A 252 48.85 2.20 -8.28
N MET A 253 48.98 0.87 -8.34
CA MET A 253 50.13 0.18 -8.94
C MET A 253 50.04 0.06 -10.47
N GLU A 254 48.84 0.17 -11.07
CA GLU A 254 48.60 0.03 -12.52
C GLU A 254 48.70 1.33 -13.34
N LYS A 255 48.98 2.50 -12.73
CA LYS A 255 49.26 3.75 -13.48
C LYS A 255 50.76 4.03 -13.56
N PRO A 256 51.48 3.58 -14.60
CA PRO A 256 52.77 4.15 -14.95
C PRO A 256 52.60 5.52 -15.64
N ALA A 257 53.60 6.38 -15.46
CA ALA A 257 53.70 7.76 -15.96
C ALA A 257 53.63 7.89 -17.49
#